data_AF-A0A524CR47-F1
#
_entry.id   AF-A0A524CR47-F1
#
_cell.length_a   1.000
_cell.length_b   1.000
_cell.length_c   1.000
_cell.angle_alpha   90.00
_cell.angle_beta   90.00
_cell.angle_gamma   90.00
#
_symmetry.space_group_name_H-M   'P 1'
#
loop_
_entity.id
_entity.type
_entity.pdbx_description
1 polymer ?
#
loop_
_entity_poly.entity_id
_entity_poly.type
_entity_poly.pdbx_seq_one_letter_code
_entity_poly.pdbx_strand_id
1 'polypeptide(L)'
;MFCPNCGSPIKLNQRFCHICRYALTTIVKTPQLRTEKSQYPSIARPQSTPVNTGFPDNQKIQIITGEIGPYSKKSLIFGILSIGIALFGYYFGSRIMNYIVNYIVSQRMFQNYYFIYQIKDLLVFLLVIIIIFIIVHIVGITFGILSRVNSANARNSEPVNSLEKVGSVIGILGIIGNAIAMIASIIFAVVIFIIF
;
A
#
# COMPACT_ATOMS: atom_id res chain seq x y z
N MET A 1 -39.11 20.63 2.22
CA MET A 1 -37.77 20.23 2.70
C MET A 1 -36.93 19.78 1.51
N PHE A 2 -35.61 20.01 1.55
CA PHE A 2 -34.67 19.64 0.47
C PHE A 2 -33.67 18.60 0.96
N CYS A 3 -33.20 17.73 0.07
CA CYS A 3 -32.23 16.69 0.40
C CYS A 3 -30.87 17.28 0.76
N PRO A 4 -30.27 16.94 1.92
CA PRO A 4 -28.98 17.48 2.33
C PRO A 4 -27.83 17.02 1.42
N ASN A 5 -28.01 15.91 0.71
CA ASN A 5 -26.97 15.35 -0.17
C ASN A 5 -27.04 15.86 -1.62
N CYS A 6 -28.23 16.21 -2.13
CA CYS A 6 -28.39 16.55 -3.56
C CYS A 6 -29.31 17.74 -3.86
N GLY A 7 -29.85 18.42 -2.84
CA GLY A 7 -30.67 19.63 -3.00
C GLY A 7 -32.05 19.44 -3.63
N SER A 8 -32.49 18.20 -3.91
CA SER A 8 -33.79 17.95 -4.55
C SER A 8 -34.96 18.08 -3.55
N PRO A 9 -36.17 18.45 -4.02
CA PRO A 9 -37.33 18.58 -3.15
C PRO A 9 -37.79 17.21 -2.61
N ILE A 10 -38.13 17.18 -1.32
CA ILE A 10 -38.52 15.98 -0.57
C ILE A 10 -40.02 16.03 -0.23
N LYS A 11 -40.74 14.93 -0.50
CA LYS A 11 -42.15 14.74 -0.09
C LYS A 11 -42.25 14.32 1.39
N LEU A 12 -43.30 14.78 2.08
CA LEU A 12 -43.59 14.41 3.48
C LEU A 12 -43.68 12.86 3.62
N ASN A 13 -43.04 12.28 4.62
CA ASN A 13 -42.94 10.83 4.90
C ASN A 13 -42.08 9.96 3.96
N GLN A 14 -41.27 10.54 3.06
CA GLN A 14 -40.33 9.73 2.27
C GLN A 14 -39.10 9.32 3.12
N ARG A 15 -38.79 8.02 3.17
CA ARG A 15 -37.62 7.48 3.91
C ARG A 15 -36.29 7.66 3.18
N PHE A 16 -36.33 7.85 1.86
CA PHE A 16 -35.15 7.99 1.02
C PHE A 16 -35.37 9.09 -0.03
N CYS A 17 -34.30 9.77 -0.42
CA CYS A 17 -34.34 10.68 -1.55
C CYS A 17 -34.57 9.91 -2.86
N HIS A 18 -35.57 10.30 -3.65
CA HIS A 18 -35.86 9.65 -4.93
C HIS A 18 -34.75 9.83 -5.97
N ILE A 19 -33.90 10.85 -5.84
CA ILE A 19 -32.77 11.12 -6.76
C ILE A 19 -31.50 10.39 -6.31
N CYS A 20 -30.98 10.73 -5.13
CA CYS A 20 -29.67 10.24 -4.69
C CYS A 20 -29.74 9.06 -3.72
N ARG A 21 -30.95 8.57 -3.39
CA ARG A 21 -31.20 7.47 -2.43
C ARG A 21 -30.65 7.68 -1.03
N TYR A 22 -30.27 8.92 -0.67
CA TYR A 22 -29.86 9.27 0.68
C TYR A 22 -30.98 8.98 1.69
N ALA A 23 -30.65 8.30 2.78
CA ALA A 23 -31.59 7.95 3.84
C ALA A 23 -31.99 9.20 4.63
N LEU A 24 -33.29 9.51 4.64
CA LEU A 24 -33.83 10.66 5.34
C LEU A 24 -34.36 10.18 6.68
N THR A 25 -33.61 10.46 7.75
CA THR A 25 -34.03 10.15 9.11
C THR A 25 -35.27 10.98 9.43
N THR A 26 -36.44 10.34 9.41
CA THR A 26 -37.70 11.02 9.69
C THR A 26 -37.76 11.32 11.19
N ILE A 27 -37.27 12.49 11.61
CA ILE A 27 -37.47 12.97 12.99
C ILE A 27 -38.91 13.48 13.07
N VAL A 28 -39.85 12.56 13.31
CA VAL A 28 -41.18 12.94 13.79
C VAL A 28 -40.99 13.36 15.25
N LYS A 29 -40.82 14.67 15.48
CA LYS A 29 -41.08 15.26 16.80
C LYS A 29 -42.60 15.26 16.99
N THR A 30 -43.15 14.17 17.52
CA THR A 30 -44.53 14.19 18.02
C THR A 30 -44.54 14.84 19.42
N PRO A 31 -45.51 15.71 19.73
CA PRO A 31 -45.49 16.53 20.94
C PRO A 31 -45.76 15.70 22.19
N GLN A 32 -45.20 16.15 23.33
CA GLN A 32 -45.47 15.58 24.65
C GLN A 32 -46.95 15.72 25.02
N LEU A 33 -47.54 14.62 25.52
CA LEU A 33 -48.62 14.65 26.51
C LEU A 33 -48.56 13.41 27.39
N ARG A 34 -48.96 13.60 28.64
CA ARG A 34 -48.58 12.93 29.89
C ARG A 34 -49.54 11.80 30.30
N THR A 35 -49.08 10.92 31.20
CA THR A 35 -49.83 9.96 32.07
C THR A 35 -50.29 8.68 31.34
N GLU A 36 -50.17 7.43 31.82
CA GLU A 36 -50.25 6.88 33.18
C GLU A 36 -49.67 5.43 33.21
N LYS A 37 -49.45 4.93 34.43
CA LYS A 37 -48.75 3.70 34.90
C LYS A 37 -49.67 2.46 34.89
N SER A 38 -49.13 1.25 34.64
CA SER A 38 -49.52 -0.09 35.20
C SER A 38 -49.17 -1.22 34.19
N GLN A 39 -48.21 -2.12 34.44
CA GLN A 39 -48.28 -3.41 35.17
C GLN A 39 -48.97 -4.56 34.37
N TYR A 40 -48.13 -5.50 33.88
CA TYR A 40 -48.26 -6.90 33.35
C TYR A 40 -49.58 -7.71 33.53
N PRO A 41 -49.79 -8.95 32.92
CA PRO A 41 -48.94 -9.82 32.06
C PRO A 41 -49.66 -10.57 30.89
N SER A 42 -48.88 -11.40 30.17
CA SER A 42 -49.23 -12.74 29.61
C SER A 42 -49.60 -12.94 28.12
N ILE A 43 -48.68 -13.69 27.47
CA ILE A 43 -48.88 -14.89 26.62
C ILE A 43 -49.67 -14.73 25.32
N ALA A 44 -48.93 -14.77 24.19
CA ALA A 44 -49.09 -15.80 23.15
C ALA A 44 -47.88 -15.77 22.20
N ARG A 45 -47.18 -16.91 22.11
CA ARG A 45 -46.22 -17.20 21.02
C ARG A 45 -47.00 -17.96 19.95
N PRO A 46 -46.90 -17.59 18.67
CA PRO A 46 -46.29 -18.55 17.76
C PRO A 46 -45.37 -17.92 16.70
N GLN A 47 -44.23 -18.58 16.51
CA GLN A 47 -43.49 -18.76 15.26
C GLN A 47 -43.62 -17.67 14.17
N SER A 48 -42.58 -16.83 14.07
CA SER A 48 -42.15 -16.28 12.78
C SER A 48 -40.74 -16.81 12.50
N THR A 49 -40.68 -17.71 11.52
CA THR A 49 -39.59 -17.96 10.57
C THR A 49 -38.25 -17.23 10.79
N PRO A 50 -37.09 -17.92 10.67
CA PRO A 50 -35.86 -17.24 10.37
C PRO A 50 -36.04 -16.67 8.96
N VAL A 51 -36.41 -15.39 8.86
CA VAL A 51 -36.28 -14.65 7.62
C VAL A 51 -34.78 -14.61 7.39
N ASN A 52 -34.32 -15.50 6.50
CA ASN A 52 -33.06 -15.40 5.81
C ASN A 52 -32.87 -13.92 5.47
N THR A 53 -31.98 -13.25 6.20
CA THR A 53 -31.33 -12.04 5.74
C THR A 53 -30.49 -12.46 4.56
N GLY A 54 -31.15 -12.65 3.43
CA GLY A 54 -30.54 -12.59 2.13
C GLY A 54 -29.89 -11.23 2.06
N PHE A 55 -28.59 -11.22 2.32
CA PHE A 55 -27.71 -10.22 1.75
C PHE A 55 -28.13 -10.06 0.29
N PRO A 56 -28.39 -8.84 -0.20
CA PRO A 56 -28.53 -8.64 -1.62
C PRO A 56 -27.18 -8.95 -2.28
N ASP A 57 -27.04 -10.22 -2.63
CA ASP A 57 -26.03 -10.83 -3.47
C ASP A 57 -26.29 -10.34 -4.89
N ASN A 58 -26.10 -9.03 -5.11
CA ASN A 58 -26.27 -8.37 -6.41
C ASN A 58 -25.66 -6.97 -6.43
N GLN A 59 -24.58 -6.74 -5.67
CA GLN A 59 -23.59 -5.76 -6.11
C GLN A 59 -22.78 -6.41 -7.25
N LYS A 60 -23.43 -6.64 -8.40
CA LYS A 60 -22.71 -6.69 -9.67
C LYS A 60 -22.05 -5.34 -9.78
N ILE A 61 -20.81 -5.26 -9.30
CA ILE A 61 -19.84 -4.26 -9.72
C ILE A 61 -20.01 -4.27 -11.24
N GLN A 62 -20.59 -3.21 -11.80
CA GLN A 62 -20.55 -3.03 -13.23
C GLN A 62 -19.06 -2.90 -13.53
N ILE A 63 -18.45 -4.03 -13.89
CA ILE A 63 -17.10 -4.06 -14.44
C ILE A 63 -17.28 -3.32 -15.75
N ILE A 64 -17.03 -2.02 -15.72
CA ILE A 64 -16.86 -1.24 -16.93
C ILE A 64 -15.62 -1.84 -17.56
N THR A 65 -15.79 -2.86 -18.40
CA THR A 65 -14.71 -3.39 -19.24
C THR A 65 -14.46 -2.36 -20.33
N GLY A 66 -13.80 -1.28 -19.95
CA GLY A 66 -13.27 -0.29 -20.87
C GLY A 66 -11.81 -0.58 -21.19
N GLU A 67 -11.26 0.14 -22.17
CA GLU A 67 -9.85 0.02 -22.51
C GLU A 67 -8.95 0.39 -21.34
N ILE A 68 -7.80 -0.27 -21.27
CA ILE A 68 -6.80 -0.04 -20.22
C ILE A 68 -6.20 1.36 -20.40
N GLY A 69 -6.45 2.23 -19.44
CA GLY A 69 -5.95 3.59 -19.44
C GLY A 69 -4.44 3.71 -19.15
N PRO A 70 -3.86 4.91 -19.40
CA PRO A 70 -2.44 5.15 -19.29
C PRO A 70 -1.90 5.08 -17.84
N TYR A 71 -2.69 5.45 -16.83
CA TYR A 71 -2.25 5.43 -15.43
C TYR A 71 -2.08 4.00 -14.92
N SER A 72 -2.97 3.07 -15.30
CA SER A 72 -2.83 1.65 -14.98
C SER A 72 -1.54 1.06 -15.57
N LYS A 73 -1.20 1.42 -16.82
CA LYS A 73 0.06 0.98 -17.47
C LYS A 73 1.28 1.56 -16.77
N LYS A 74 1.28 2.86 -16.47
CA LYS A 74 2.37 3.53 -15.73
C LYS A 74 2.57 2.93 -14.34
N SER A 75 1.48 2.64 -13.62
CA SER A 75 1.50 1.97 -12.32
C SER A 75 2.26 0.64 -12.38
N LEU A 76 1.96 -0.19 -13.38
CA LEU A 76 2.66 -1.46 -13.59
C LEU A 76 4.13 -1.27 -13.94
N ILE A 77 4.46 -0.39 -14.90
CA ILE A 77 5.84 -0.16 -15.33
C ILE A 77 6.71 0.28 -14.15
N PHE A 78 6.26 1.27 -13.38
CA PHE A 78 7.01 1.74 -12.22
C PHE A 78 7.11 0.67 -11.12
N GLY A 79 6.08 -0.15 -10.94
CA GLY A 79 6.13 -1.31 -10.04
C GLY A 79 7.23 -2.29 -10.45
N ILE A 80 7.25 -2.69 -11.73
CA ILE A 80 8.26 -3.61 -12.30
C ILE A 80 9.67 -3.03 -12.16
N LEU A 81 9.86 -1.75 -12.46
CA LEU A 81 11.17 -1.09 -12.29
C LEU A 81 11.60 -1.08 -10.82
N SER A 82 10.70 -0.77 -9.89
CA SER A 82 10.98 -0.76 -8.46
C SER A 82 11.42 -2.13 -7.94
N ILE A 83 10.67 -3.20 -8.26
CA ILE A 83 11.03 -4.57 -7.84
C ILE A 83 12.28 -5.06 -8.56
N GLY A 84 12.47 -4.70 -9.83
CA GLY A 84 13.66 -5.03 -10.61
C GLY A 84 14.93 -4.45 -9.97
N ILE A 85 14.89 -3.20 -9.52
CA ILE A 85 16.00 -2.57 -8.79
C ILE A 85 16.25 -3.29 -7.46
N ALA A 86 15.20 -3.65 -6.70
CA ALA A 86 15.37 -4.37 -5.44
C ALA A 86 16.06 -5.73 -5.64
N LEU A 87 15.63 -6.50 -6.64
CA LEU A 87 16.21 -7.82 -6.96
C LEU A 87 17.64 -7.69 -7.50
N PHE A 88 17.87 -6.72 -8.39
CA PHE A 88 19.20 -6.41 -8.90
C PHE A 88 20.15 -6.03 -7.76
N GLY A 89 19.72 -5.15 -6.86
CA GLY A 89 20.45 -4.79 -5.66
C GLY A 89 20.79 -6.04 -4.84
N TYR A 90 19.80 -6.85 -4.49
CA TYR A 90 20.05 -8.09 -3.71
C TYR A 90 21.11 -8.99 -4.37
N TYR A 91 20.98 -9.24 -5.68
CA TYR A 91 21.92 -10.08 -6.41
C TYR A 91 23.35 -9.50 -6.42
N PHE A 92 23.51 -8.25 -6.88
CA PHE A 92 24.83 -7.61 -6.98
C PHE A 92 25.44 -7.34 -5.60
N GLY A 93 24.64 -6.90 -4.63
CA GLY A 93 25.06 -6.69 -3.26
C GLY A 93 25.63 -7.97 -2.65
N SER A 94 24.94 -9.11 -2.79
CA SER A 94 25.45 -10.39 -2.28
C SER A 94 26.79 -10.81 -2.91
N ARG A 95 26.98 -10.56 -4.21
CA ARG A 95 28.24 -10.85 -4.93
C ARG A 95 29.38 -9.96 -4.45
N ILE A 96 29.12 -8.66 -4.30
CA ILE A 96 30.11 -7.70 -3.78
C ILE A 96 30.50 -8.07 -2.35
N MET A 97 29.54 -8.41 -1.48
CA MET A 97 29.84 -8.85 -0.11
C MET A 97 30.72 -10.09 -0.08
N ASN A 98 30.38 -11.11 -0.87
CA ASN A 98 31.16 -12.34 -0.93
C ASN A 98 32.60 -12.06 -1.40
N TYR A 99 32.76 -11.22 -2.42
CA TYR A 99 34.08 -10.79 -2.88
C TYR A 99 34.88 -10.08 -1.78
N ILE A 100 34.28 -9.14 -1.06
CA ILE A 100 34.94 -8.40 0.03
C ILE A 100 35.35 -9.34 1.16
N VAL A 101 34.46 -10.23 1.59
CA VAL A 101 34.76 -11.20 2.65
C VAL A 101 35.93 -12.11 2.25
N ASN A 102 35.91 -12.66 1.04
CA ASN A 102 37.01 -13.49 0.54
C ASN A 102 38.32 -12.71 0.44
N TYR A 103 38.26 -11.46 -0.01
CA TYR A 103 39.42 -10.57 -0.05
C TYR A 103 40.01 -10.35 1.34
N ILE A 104 39.19 -9.96 2.33
CA ILE A 104 39.63 -9.74 3.72
C ILE A 104 40.25 -11.02 4.31
N VAL A 105 39.60 -12.18 4.11
CA VAL A 105 40.10 -13.48 4.59
C VAL A 105 41.45 -13.82 3.95
N SER A 106 41.60 -13.61 2.63
CA SER A 106 42.87 -13.87 1.94
C SER A 106 44.01 -12.96 2.43
N GLN A 107 43.71 -11.69 2.76
CA GLN A 107 44.72 -10.75 3.18
C GLN A 107 45.21 -11.01 4.62
N ARG A 108 44.35 -11.53 5.50
CA ARG A 108 44.77 -11.93 6.87
C ARG A 108 45.87 -12.99 6.89
N MET A 109 46.03 -13.75 5.81
CA MET A 109 47.10 -14.76 5.69
C MET A 109 48.47 -14.17 5.36
N PHE A 110 48.55 -12.92 4.85
CA PHE A 110 49.79 -12.27 4.45
C PHE A 110 50.06 -11.02 5.31
N GLN A 111 50.68 -11.20 6.47
CA GLN A 111 51.12 -10.10 7.35
C GLN A 111 52.29 -9.32 6.73
N ASN A 112 52.01 -8.29 5.92
CA ASN A 112 53.03 -7.39 5.39
C ASN A 112 52.67 -5.92 5.61
N TYR A 113 53.67 -5.07 5.88
CA TYR A 113 53.53 -3.64 6.21
C TYR A 113 52.79 -2.81 5.13
N TYR A 114 52.84 -3.21 3.85
CA TYR A 114 52.08 -2.59 2.75
C TYR A 114 50.55 -2.72 2.89
N PHE A 115 50.08 -3.58 3.79
CA PHE A 115 48.66 -3.85 4.04
C PHE A 115 47.88 -2.61 4.51
N ILE A 116 48.48 -1.74 5.33
CA ILE A 116 47.77 -0.59 5.93
C ILE A 116 47.34 0.44 4.86
N TYR A 117 48.20 0.74 3.88
CA TYR A 117 47.86 1.67 2.81
C TYR A 117 46.79 1.10 1.88
N GLN A 118 46.88 -0.19 1.55
CA GLN A 118 45.93 -0.87 0.67
C GLN A 118 44.53 -0.98 1.30
N ILE A 119 44.42 -1.09 2.62
CA ILE A 119 43.13 -1.08 3.33
C ILE A 119 42.43 0.27 3.20
N LYS A 120 43.16 1.39 3.31
CA LYS A 120 42.54 2.73 3.26
C LYS A 120 41.88 3.00 1.91
N ASP A 121 42.58 2.68 0.82
CA ASP A 121 42.03 2.85 -0.53
C ASP A 121 40.81 1.93 -0.77
N LEU A 122 40.87 0.69 -0.28
CA LEU A 122 39.75 -0.24 -0.32
C LEU A 122 38.53 0.28 0.46
N LEU A 123 38.76 0.84 1.66
CA LEU A 123 37.71 1.39 2.50
C LEU A 123 37.01 2.57 1.84
N VAL A 124 37.77 3.50 1.24
CA VAL A 124 37.21 4.64 0.50
C VAL A 124 36.40 4.15 -0.70
N PHE A 125 36.94 3.21 -1.49
CA PHE A 125 36.23 2.62 -2.61
C PHE A 125 34.92 1.95 -2.19
N LEU A 126 34.93 1.23 -1.06
CA LEU A 126 33.76 0.56 -0.51
C LEU A 126 32.68 1.54 -0.05
N LEU A 127 33.07 2.64 0.60
CA LEU A 127 32.14 3.71 0.98
C LEU A 127 31.46 4.34 -0.25
N VAL A 128 32.22 4.58 -1.33
CA VAL A 128 31.66 5.09 -2.60
C VAL A 128 30.65 4.11 -3.18
N ILE A 129 30.95 2.81 -3.21
CA ILE A 129 30.00 1.79 -3.68
C ILE A 129 28.74 1.79 -2.83
N ILE A 130 28.86 1.83 -1.50
CA ILE A 130 27.71 1.84 -0.58
C ILE A 130 26.83 3.06 -0.83
N ILE A 131 27.42 4.25 -1.03
CA ILE A 131 26.66 5.48 -1.32
C ILE A 131 25.89 5.32 -2.64
N ILE A 132 26.54 4.84 -3.71
CA ILE A 132 25.87 4.58 -4.99
C ILE A 132 24.70 3.61 -4.80
N PHE A 133 24.90 2.57 -4.01
CA PHE A 133 23.89 1.54 -3.75
C PHE A 133 22.67 2.10 -2.99
N ILE A 134 22.91 2.96 -1.99
CA ILE A 134 21.85 3.69 -1.27
C ILE A 134 21.06 4.57 -2.25
N ILE A 135 21.73 5.32 -3.12
CA ILE A 135 21.08 6.18 -4.12
C ILE A 135 20.19 5.34 -5.06
N VAL A 136 20.70 4.21 -5.55
CA VAL A 136 19.94 3.29 -6.41
C VAL A 136 18.67 2.79 -5.71
N HIS A 137 18.74 2.43 -4.43
CA HIS A 137 17.56 2.01 -3.67
C HIS A 137 16.57 3.15 -3.39
N ILE A 138 17.04 4.38 -3.18
CA ILE A 138 16.17 5.56 -3.08
C ILE A 138 15.38 5.76 -4.39
N VAL A 139 16.04 5.60 -5.54
CA VAL A 139 15.37 5.63 -6.86
C VAL A 139 14.34 4.50 -6.96
N GLY A 140 14.69 3.29 -6.52
CA GLY A 140 13.77 2.15 -6.46
C GLY A 140 12.51 2.42 -5.60
N ILE A 141 12.69 3.00 -4.42
CA ILE A 141 11.58 3.43 -3.54
C ILE A 141 10.72 4.48 -4.26
N THR A 142 11.34 5.46 -4.90
CA THR A 142 10.65 6.53 -5.63
C THR A 142 9.76 5.96 -6.75
N PHE A 143 10.25 4.99 -7.52
CA PHE A 143 9.42 4.30 -8.51
C PHE A 143 8.26 3.53 -7.86
N GLY A 144 8.48 2.88 -6.73
CA GLY A 144 7.41 2.20 -6.00
C GLY A 144 6.32 3.18 -5.52
N ILE A 145 6.70 4.38 -5.06
CA ILE A 145 5.75 5.45 -4.71
C ILE A 145 5.01 5.97 -5.95
N LEU A 146 5.72 6.21 -7.06
CA LEU A 146 5.09 6.64 -8.31
C LEU A 146 4.10 5.59 -8.84
N SER A 147 4.39 4.30 -8.68
CA SER A 147 3.44 3.23 -8.98
C SER A 147 2.14 3.41 -8.18
N ARG A 148 2.24 3.68 -6.88
CA ARG A 148 1.09 3.93 -5.99
C ARG A 148 0.30 5.18 -6.36
N VAL A 149 0.98 6.27 -6.69
CA VAL A 149 0.34 7.52 -7.13
C VAL A 149 -0.44 7.28 -8.43
N ASN A 150 0.15 6.60 -9.41
CA ASN A 150 -0.53 6.27 -10.66
C ASN A 150 -1.69 5.29 -10.43
N SER A 151 -1.55 4.34 -9.49
CA SER A 151 -2.63 3.44 -9.07
C SER A 151 -3.82 4.19 -8.46
N ALA A 152 -3.57 5.20 -7.63
CA ALA A 152 -4.63 6.05 -7.09
C ALA A 152 -5.32 6.88 -8.19
N ASN A 153 -4.55 7.44 -9.12
CA ASN A 153 -5.10 8.19 -10.26
C ASN A 153 -5.93 7.30 -11.18
N ALA A 154 -5.46 6.08 -11.47
CA ALA A 154 -6.21 5.09 -12.25
C ALA A 154 -7.55 4.74 -11.59
N ARG A 155 -7.60 4.55 -10.26
CA ARG A 155 -8.85 4.29 -9.55
C ARG A 155 -9.88 5.42 -9.64
N ASN A 156 -9.43 6.66 -9.80
CA ASN A 156 -10.30 7.83 -9.88
C ASN A 156 -10.71 8.19 -11.32
N SER A 157 -9.93 7.76 -12.33
CA SER A 157 -10.06 8.23 -13.70
C SER A 157 -10.22 7.14 -14.75
N GLU A 158 -10.04 5.87 -14.39
CA GLU A 158 -10.06 4.74 -15.31
C GLU A 158 -11.06 3.66 -14.86
N PRO A 159 -11.61 2.86 -15.78
CA PRO A 159 -12.41 1.70 -15.44
C PRO A 159 -11.64 0.72 -14.55
N VAL A 160 -12.37 0.02 -13.68
CA VAL A 160 -11.79 -1.00 -12.78
C VAL A 160 -11.10 -2.08 -13.60
N ASN A 161 -9.79 -2.21 -13.45
CA ASN A 161 -8.98 -3.18 -14.17
C ASN A 161 -7.99 -3.89 -13.23
N SER A 162 -7.57 -5.10 -13.61
CA SER A 162 -6.61 -5.90 -12.83
C SER A 162 -5.18 -5.35 -12.92
N LEU A 163 -4.84 -4.63 -13.99
CA LEU A 163 -3.49 -4.14 -14.24
C LEU A 163 -3.05 -3.13 -13.18
N GLU A 164 -3.94 -2.20 -12.82
CA GLU A 164 -3.73 -1.23 -11.74
C GLU A 164 -3.41 -1.91 -10.41
N LYS A 165 -4.19 -2.93 -10.04
CA LYS A 165 -4.04 -3.67 -8.78
C LYS A 165 -2.71 -4.41 -8.74
N VAL A 166 -2.36 -5.11 -9.82
CA VAL A 166 -1.09 -5.81 -9.95
C VAL A 166 0.07 -4.83 -9.84
N GLY A 167 0.03 -3.72 -10.61
CA GLY A 167 1.05 -2.68 -10.53
C GLY A 167 1.21 -2.12 -9.12
N SER A 168 0.10 -1.83 -8.44
CA SER A 168 0.08 -1.33 -7.06
C SER A 168 0.73 -2.31 -6.08
N VAL A 169 0.41 -3.61 -6.16
CA VAL A 169 0.99 -4.65 -5.30
C VAL A 169 2.48 -4.79 -5.55
N ILE A 170 2.91 -4.87 -6.82
CA ILE A 170 4.33 -4.94 -7.17
C ILE A 170 5.07 -3.70 -6.68
N GLY A 171 4.46 -2.51 -6.80
CA GLY A 171 5.01 -1.27 -6.27
C GLY A 171 5.22 -1.32 -4.75
N ILE A 172 4.29 -1.87 -3.97
CA ILE A 172 4.45 -2.06 -2.51
C ILE A 172 5.62 -3.00 -2.22
N LEU A 173 5.68 -4.15 -2.90
CA LEU A 173 6.77 -5.10 -2.72
C LEU A 173 8.13 -4.47 -3.07
N GLY A 174 8.17 -3.66 -4.14
CA GLY A 174 9.34 -2.88 -4.52
C GLY A 174 9.76 -1.88 -3.44
N ILE A 175 8.83 -1.12 -2.85
CA ILE A 175 9.13 -0.20 -1.74
C ILE A 175 9.76 -0.97 -0.56
N ILE A 176 9.12 -2.05 -0.13
CA ILE A 176 9.58 -2.85 1.02
C ILE A 176 10.96 -3.44 0.74
N GLY A 177 11.15 -4.04 -0.44
CA GLY A 177 12.42 -4.65 -0.83
C GLY A 177 13.57 -3.65 -0.88
N ASN A 178 13.36 -2.49 -1.50
CA ASN A 178 14.37 -1.44 -1.57
C ASN A 178 14.67 -0.84 -0.18
N ALA A 179 13.67 -0.66 0.68
CA ALA A 179 13.87 -0.14 2.04
C ALA A 179 14.70 -1.11 2.91
N ILE A 180 14.39 -2.40 2.86
CA ILE A 180 15.16 -3.44 3.58
C ILE A 180 16.62 -3.45 3.09
N ALA A 181 16.83 -3.45 1.77
CA ALA A 181 18.17 -3.44 1.19
C ALA A 181 18.96 -2.19 1.60
N MET A 182 18.34 -1.01 1.56
CA MET A 182 18.96 0.24 2.00
C MET A 182 19.37 0.20 3.49
N ILE A 183 18.48 -0.28 4.37
CA ILE A 183 18.79 -0.42 5.81
C ILE A 183 19.95 -1.40 6.01
N ALA A 184 19.95 -2.53 5.30
CA ALA A 184 21.03 -3.50 5.36
C ALA A 184 22.38 -2.89 4.92
N SER A 185 22.39 -2.08 3.85
CA SER A 185 23.58 -1.36 3.40
C SER A 185 24.11 -0.37 4.43
N ILE A 186 23.23 0.35 5.14
CA ILE A 186 23.62 1.28 6.21
C ILE A 186 24.23 0.52 7.39
N ILE A 187 23.57 -0.55 7.87
CA ILE A 187 24.09 -1.38 8.96
C ILE A 187 25.47 -1.93 8.59
N PHE A 188 25.61 -2.43 7.37
CA PHE A 188 26.88 -2.96 6.87
C PHE A 188 27.98 -1.90 6.85
N ALA A 189 27.68 -0.68 6.38
CA ALA A 189 28.62 0.44 6.39
C ALA A 189 29.13 0.76 7.80
N VAL A 190 28.22 0.78 8.78
CA VAL A 190 28.55 1.01 10.19
C VAL A 190 29.44 -0.10 10.74
N VAL A 191 29.11 -1.36 10.44
CA VAL A 191 29.92 -2.52 10.88
C VAL A 191 31.34 -2.44 10.32
N ILE A 192 31.50 -2.14 9.04
CA ILE A 192 32.83 -1.95 8.43
C ILE A 192 33.59 -0.85 9.14
N PHE A 193 32.95 0.31 9.36
CA PHE A 193 33.58 1.46 9.98
C PHE A 193 34.04 1.19 11.42
N ILE A 194 33.38 0.26 12.13
CA ILE A 194 33.79 -0.13 13.49
C ILE A 194 34.95 -1.15 13.45
N ILE A 195 34.98 -2.03 12.46
CA ILE A 195 35.99 -3.10 12.36
C ILE A 195 37.35 -2.59 11.88
N PHE A 196 37.37 -1.59 11.01
CA PHE A 196 38.56 -1.04 10.37
C PHE A 196 38.94 0.34 10.91
#